data_AF-A0A8J2PU15-F1
#
_entry.id   AF-A0A8J2PU15-F1
#
_cell.length_a   1.000
_cell.length_b   1.000
_cell.length_c   1.000
_cell.angle_alpha   90.00
_cell.angle_beta   90.00
_cell.angle_gamma   90.00
#
_symmetry.space_group_name_H-M   'P 1'
#
loop_
_entity.id
_entity.type
_entity.pdbx_description
1 polymer ?
#
loop_
_entity_poly.entity_id
_entity_poly.type
_entity_poly.pdbx_seq_one_letter_code
_entity_poly.pdbx_strand_id
1 'polypeptide(L)'
;MMSSRLILVVILVALLQPGSSSAKSDVALLQPGSSSAKSDGSAPSCQDVTCNQGEECVLQQVQCIRAPCYPIPTCKPKTTSKG
;
A
#
# COMPACT_ATOMS: atom_id res chain seq x y z
N MET A 1 35.48 -8.97 35.41
CA MET A 1 36.09 -9.64 34.25
C MET A 1 35.17 -10.77 33.84
N MET A 2 34.18 -10.52 32.98
CA MET A 2 33.22 -11.55 32.56
C MET A 2 33.98 -12.64 31.79
N SER A 3 33.91 -13.88 32.27
CA SER A 3 34.57 -15.04 31.67
C SER A 3 34.30 -15.08 30.17
N SER A 4 35.35 -15.24 29.36
CA SER A 4 35.29 -15.25 27.89
C SER A 4 34.25 -16.24 27.33
N ARG A 5 34.02 -17.34 28.07
CA ARG A 5 32.98 -18.33 27.79
C ARG A 5 31.56 -17.76 27.93
N LEU A 6 31.32 -16.88 28.91
CA LEU A 6 30.04 -16.22 29.14
C LEU A 6 29.71 -15.23 28.01
N ILE A 7 30.72 -14.50 27.52
CA ILE A 7 30.58 -13.58 26.37
C ILE A 7 30.21 -14.37 25.10
N LEU A 8 30.89 -15.50 24.85
CA LEU A 8 30.62 -16.33 23.68
C LEU A 8 29.19 -16.90 23.67
N VAL A 9 28.68 -17.31 24.84
CA VAL A 9 27.32 -17.83 25.01
C VAL A 9 26.27 -16.73 24.78
N VAL A 10 26.49 -15.51 25.30
CA VAL A 10 25.57 -14.37 25.10
C VAL A 10 25.50 -13.98 23.62
N ILE A 11 26.64 -13.97 22.90
CA ILE A 11 26.67 -13.69 21.46
C ILE A 11 25.95 -14.79 20.67
N LEU A 12 26.21 -16.07 20.97
CA LEU A 12 25.51 -17.19 20.32
C LEU A 12 23.99 -17.12 20.51
N VAL A 13 23.53 -16.81 21.72
CA VAL A 13 22.09 -16.68 22.02
C VAL A 13 21.48 -15.47 21.31
N ALA A 14 22.19 -14.34 21.22
CA ALA A 14 21.74 -13.16 20.47
C ALA A 14 21.66 -13.42 18.95
N LEU A 15 22.59 -14.21 18.41
CA LEU A 15 22.57 -14.61 16.99
C LEU A 15 21.52 -15.68 16.67
N LEU A 16 21.09 -16.48 17.66
CA LEU A 16 20.02 -17.47 17.51
C LEU A 16 18.60 -16.91 17.70
N GLN A 17 18.43 -15.60 17.90
CA GLN A 17 17.09 -15.00 17.94
C GLN A 17 16.51 -14.90 16.51
N PRO A 18 15.40 -15.57 16.17
CA PRO A 18 14.55 -15.17 15.06
C PRO A 18 13.78 -13.89 15.46
N GLY A 19 14.52 -12.81 15.65
CA GLY A 19 14.01 -11.48 15.96
C GLY A 19 13.70 -10.69 14.70
N SER A 20 12.92 -11.25 13.77
CA SER A 20 12.26 -10.45 12.74
C SER A 20 11.10 -9.70 13.38
N SER A 21 11.40 -8.66 14.15
CA SER A 21 10.46 -7.56 14.39
C SER A 21 10.35 -6.75 13.10
N SER A 22 9.63 -7.30 12.12
CA SER A 22 8.81 -6.48 11.24
C SER A 22 7.42 -6.47 11.86
N ALA A 23 7.15 -5.48 12.70
CA ALA A 23 5.78 -5.11 13.01
C ALA A 23 5.15 -4.54 11.72
N LYS A 24 4.63 -5.42 10.87
CA LYS A 24 3.39 -5.14 10.14
C LYS A 24 2.31 -5.92 10.86
N SER A 25 1.83 -5.35 11.95
CA SER A 25 0.52 -5.70 12.50
C SER A 25 -0.55 -5.13 11.57
N ASP A 26 -0.60 -5.65 10.34
CA ASP A 26 -1.76 -5.49 9.49
C ASP A 26 -2.60 -6.73 9.76
N VAL A 27 -3.56 -6.57 10.67
CA VAL A 27 -4.72 -7.45 10.73
C VAL A 27 -5.22 -7.61 9.29
N ALA A 28 -5.24 -8.84 8.79
CA ALA A 28 -5.96 -9.16 7.56
C ALA A 28 -7.47 -9.10 7.85
N LEU A 29 -7.97 -7.89 8.12
CA LEU A 29 -9.33 -7.55 7.76
C LEU A 29 -9.33 -7.50 6.24
N LEU A 30 -10.28 -8.21 5.62
CA LEU A 30 -10.65 -8.02 4.23
C LEU A 30 -10.78 -6.51 3.97
N GLN A 31 -9.76 -5.89 3.38
CA GLN A 31 -9.77 -4.47 3.02
C GLN A 31 -10.22 -4.37 1.56
N PRO A 32 -11.49 -4.03 1.27
CA PRO A 32 -11.81 -3.42 0.00
C PRO A 32 -11.22 -2.01 -0.03
N GLY A 33 -10.12 -1.84 -0.76
CA GLY A 33 -9.66 -0.55 -1.29
C GLY A 33 -8.86 0.32 -0.33
N SER A 34 -7.57 0.50 -0.64
CA SER A 34 -6.82 1.70 -0.25
C SER A 34 -7.42 2.93 -0.94
N SER A 35 -8.52 3.44 -0.40
CA SER A 35 -8.95 4.81 -0.66
C SER A 35 -8.34 5.65 0.45
N SER A 36 -7.16 6.21 0.17
CA SER A 36 -6.61 7.32 0.94
C SER A 36 -7.63 8.46 0.91
N ALA A 37 -8.58 8.43 1.84
CA ALA A 37 -9.62 9.43 1.98
C ALA A 37 -8.99 10.67 2.64
N LYS A 38 -8.20 11.41 1.85
CA LYS A 38 -7.93 12.81 2.11
C LYS A 38 -9.16 13.57 1.62
N SER A 39 -10.24 13.52 2.39
CA SER A 39 -11.48 14.25 2.16
C SER A 39 -11.28 15.73 2.50
N ASP A 40 -10.51 16.41 1.67
CA ASP A 40 -10.63 17.85 1.46
C ASP A 40 -11.59 18.04 0.28
N GLY A 41 -12.35 19.13 0.21
CA GLY A 41 -13.39 19.38 -0.81
C GLY A 41 -12.87 19.56 -2.25
N SER A 42 -11.80 18.86 -2.62
CA SER A 42 -11.15 18.88 -3.93
C SER A 42 -11.83 17.90 -4.88
N ALA A 43 -11.99 18.32 -6.13
CA ALA A 43 -12.47 17.45 -7.21
C ALA A 43 -11.63 16.17 -7.29
N PRO A 44 -12.24 15.01 -7.59
CA PRO A 44 -11.51 13.75 -7.69
C PRO A 44 -10.40 13.84 -8.74
N SER A 45 -9.22 13.33 -8.40
CA SER A 45 -8.03 13.39 -9.26
C SER A 45 -7.17 12.12 -9.13
N CYS A 46 -6.28 11.92 -10.08
CA CYS A 46 -5.31 10.81 -10.07
C CYS A 46 -4.00 11.11 -9.32
N GLN A 47 -3.89 12.26 -8.65
CA GLN A 47 -2.62 12.71 -8.03
C GLN A 47 -2.12 11.76 -6.93
N ASP A 48 -3.03 11.23 -6.13
CA ASP A 48 -2.73 10.32 -5.02
C ASP A 48 -2.98 8.84 -5.37
N VAL A 49 -3.21 8.52 -6.66
CA VAL A 49 -3.55 7.17 -7.11
C VAL A 49 -2.35 6.52 -7.80
N THR A 50 -1.79 5.51 -7.14
CA THR A 50 -0.71 4.69 -7.70
C THR A 50 -1.28 3.41 -8.30
N CYS A 51 -1.15 3.24 -9.62
CA CYS A 51 -1.56 2.02 -10.33
C CYS A 51 -0.40 1.03 -10.49
N ASN A 52 -0.72 -0.25 -10.74
CA ASN A 52 0.30 -1.28 -10.94
C ASN A 52 1.08 -1.08 -12.25
N GLN A 53 2.17 -1.83 -12.40
CA GLN A 53 2.93 -1.81 -13.63
C GLN A 53 2.07 -2.29 -14.81
N GLY A 54 2.02 -1.49 -15.87
CA GLY A 54 1.17 -1.74 -17.03
C GLY A 54 -0.24 -1.16 -16.91
N GLU A 55 -0.57 -0.44 -15.83
CA GLU A 55 -1.83 0.28 -15.67
C GLU A 55 -1.62 1.80 -15.60
N GLU A 56 -2.64 2.57 -15.97
CA GLU A 56 -2.71 4.02 -15.86
C GLU A 56 -3.98 4.44 -15.10
N CYS A 57 -3.88 5.53 -14.32
CA CYS A 57 -5.04 6.10 -13.66
C CYS A 57 -5.82 6.97 -14.64
N VAL A 58 -7.12 6.71 -14.75
CA VAL A 58 -8.06 7.50 -15.55
C VAL A 58 -9.27 7.90 -14.70
N LEU A 59 -9.80 9.10 -14.93
CA LEU A 59 -11.04 9.54 -14.31
C LEU A 59 -12.22 8.92 -15.07
N GLN A 60 -12.86 7.92 -14.47
CA GLN A 60 -14.00 7.23 -15.04
C GLN A 60 -15.29 7.99 -14.70
N GLN A 61 -15.98 8.49 -15.73
CA GLN A 61 -17.33 9.03 -15.55
C GLN A 61 -18.27 7.92 -15.08
N VAL A 62 -19.00 8.17 -13.99
CA VAL A 62 -19.99 7.24 -13.44
C VAL A 62 -21.40 7.77 -13.64
N GLN A 63 -22.34 6.86 -13.87
CA GLN A 63 -23.76 7.17 -13.84
C GLN A 63 -24.26 6.91 -12.42
N CYS A 64 -24.66 7.96 -11.72
CA CYS A 64 -25.20 7.87 -10.37
C CYS A 64 -26.68 8.29 -10.35
N ILE A 65 -27.45 7.76 -9.40
CA ILE A 65 -28.91 7.99 -9.31
C ILE A 65 -29.22 9.45 -8.93
N ARG A 66 -28.35 10.09 -8.14
CA ARG A 66 -28.51 11.46 -7.66
C ARG A 66 -27.26 12.30 -7.93
N ALA A 67 -27.42 13.41 -8.63
CA ALA A 67 -26.34 14.34 -8.96
C ALA A 67 -25.83 15.10 -7.72
N PRO A 68 -24.58 15.61 -7.73
CA PRO A 68 -23.59 15.53 -8.82
C PRO A 68 -22.85 14.17 -8.88
N CYS A 69 -22.72 13.62 -10.09
CA CYS A 69 -21.91 12.42 -10.33
C CYS A 69 -20.47 12.83 -10.64
N TYR A 70 -19.62 12.87 -9.62
CA TYR A 70 -18.20 13.13 -9.83
C TYR A 70 -17.51 11.90 -10.44
N PRO A 71 -16.54 12.08 -11.35
CA PRO A 71 -15.79 10.97 -11.92
C PRO A 71 -14.91 10.30 -10.85
N ILE A 72 -14.65 9.00 -11.00
CA ILE A 72 -13.89 8.21 -10.02
C ILE A 72 -12.54 7.83 -10.62
N PRO A 73 -11.40 8.10 -9.94
CA PRO A 73 -10.10 7.65 -10.42
C PRO A 73 -10.04 6.12 -10.41
N THR A 74 -9.72 5.54 -11.56
CA THR A 74 -9.75 4.10 -11.81
C THR A 74 -8.48 3.69 -12.56
N CYS A 75 -7.81 2.62 -12.13
CA CYS A 75 -6.68 2.05 -12.85
C CYS A 75 -7.19 1.21 -14.04
N LYS A 76 -6.65 1.47 -15.23
CA LYS A 76 -6.94 0.72 -16.47
C LYS A 76 -5.64 0.22 -17.10
N PRO A 77 -5.64 -0.91 -17.83
CA PRO A 77 -4.48 -1.34 -18.58
C PRO A 77 -4.04 -0.26 -19.59
N LYS A 78 -2.74 0.03 -19.65
CA LYS A 78 -2.17 0.89 -20.67
C LYS A 78 -2.35 0.21 -22.01
N THR A 79 -3.21 0.75 -22.86
CA THR A 79 -3.29 0.29 -24.25
C THR A 79 -2.01 0.76 -24.93
N THR A 80 -0.99 -0.10 -24.96
CA THR A 80 0.18 0.14 -25.79
C THR A 80 -0.32 -0.09 -27.21
N SER A 81 -0.80 0.96 -27.87
CA SER A 81 -1.09 0.97 -29.30
C SER A 81 0.21 0.67 -30.02
N LYS A 82 0.46 -0.62 -30.25
CA LYS A 82 1.57 -1.11 -31.04
C LYS A 82 1.21 -0.80 -32.50
N GLY A 83 1.53 0.42 -32.93
CA GLY A 83 1.49 0.83 -34.34
C GLY A 83 2.60 0.16 -35.13
#